data_AF-A0A5Q4GVY6-F1
#
_entry.id   AF-A0A5Q4GVY6-F1
#
_cell.length_a   1.000
_cell.length_b   1.000
_cell.length_c   1.000
_cell.angle_alpha   90.00
_cell.angle_beta   90.00
_cell.angle_gamma   90.00
#
_symmetry.space_group_name_H-M   'P 1'
#
loop_
_entity.id
_entity.type
_entity.pdbx_description
1 polymer ?
#
loop_
_entity_poly.entity_id
_entity_poly.type
_entity_poly.pdbx_seq_one_letter_code
_entity_poly.pdbx_strand_id
1 'polypeptide(L)'
;MLRVVIGWHFYREGADKIVAGDWTSAGFMQIAKGPLTPVFHWFLYDGQGRARLDKEATLEEWEAYLQRVTDHYRFDEQQAERAEQIFESRKEQLEWFFDVNQDEIRQYFDGLDRVAMYRQERGRAEVPSLRDQIATIEAELYGNLNDWLWTIDNMWSSYERDLNALADADQARRGQLKLPAPGQKILDTKRIDVIIPYFDVIVGAFLILGLFTRISALAAAGFLAAIVATQWPGYPGAAETIYQQIEMFACLVLAATGAGRFAGLDYFLGLLWRRYCPLITCPLKKEKKS
;
A
#
# COMPACT_ATOMS: atom_id res chain seq x y z
N MET A 1 -12.01 9.60 27.55
CA MET A 1 -10.64 10.14 27.38
C MET A 1 -9.77 9.23 26.51
N LEU A 2 -9.53 7.96 26.87
CA LEU A 2 -8.75 7.01 26.02
C LEU A 2 -9.20 6.98 24.55
N ARG A 3 -10.53 6.92 24.30
CA ARG A 3 -11.14 7.00 22.97
C ARG A 3 -10.65 8.18 22.13
N VAL A 4 -10.60 9.36 22.73
CA VAL A 4 -10.22 10.62 22.05
C VAL A 4 -8.72 10.64 21.79
N VAL A 5 -7.90 10.14 22.72
CA VAL A 5 -6.43 10.09 22.56
C VAL A 5 -6.03 9.14 21.43
N ILE A 6 -6.57 7.92 21.42
CA ILE A 6 -6.32 6.96 20.33
C ILE A 6 -6.86 7.49 19.00
N GLY A 7 -8.09 8.04 19.02
CA GLY A 7 -8.66 8.64 17.82
C GLY A 7 -7.81 9.79 17.26
N TRP A 8 -7.24 10.62 18.14
CA TRP A 8 -6.32 11.69 17.75
C TRP A 8 -5.02 11.17 17.14
N HIS A 9 -4.45 10.10 17.71
CA HIS A 9 -3.25 9.47 17.17
C HIS A 9 -3.46 8.99 15.74
N PHE A 10 -4.49 8.16 15.50
CA PHE A 10 -4.86 7.69 14.16
C PHE A 10 -5.17 8.84 13.20
N TYR A 11 -5.96 9.82 13.63
CA TYR A 11 -6.34 10.95 12.79
C TYR A 11 -5.10 11.73 12.31
N ARG A 12 -4.20 12.04 13.24
CA ARG A 12 -2.96 12.75 12.93
C ARG A 12 -2.06 11.93 12.02
N GLU A 13 -1.87 10.65 12.34
CA GLU A 13 -1.06 9.74 11.52
C GLU A 13 -1.58 9.64 10.09
N GLY A 14 -2.89 9.56 9.87
CA GLY A 14 -3.47 9.58 8.53
C GLY A 14 -3.33 10.94 7.84
N ALA A 15 -3.56 12.03 8.56
CA ALA A 15 -3.46 13.39 8.01
C ALA A 15 -2.02 13.72 7.59
N ASP A 16 -1.03 13.36 8.41
CA ASP A 16 0.38 13.58 8.13
C ASP A 16 0.80 12.81 6.86
N LYS A 17 0.30 11.57 6.66
CA LYS A 17 0.52 10.79 5.42
C LYS A 17 -0.11 11.44 4.18
N ILE A 18 -1.33 11.95 4.29
CA ILE A 18 -2.01 12.64 3.18
C ILE A 18 -1.25 13.92 2.80
N VAL A 19 -0.79 14.68 3.79
CA VAL A 19 -0.04 15.93 3.57
C VAL A 19 1.33 15.66 2.94
N ALA A 20 2.03 14.60 3.39
CA ALA A 20 3.32 14.21 2.82
C ALA A 20 3.19 13.85 1.33
N GLY A 21 2.14 13.12 0.95
CA GLY A 21 1.83 12.79 -0.45
C GLY A 21 2.78 11.78 -1.10
N ASP A 22 3.85 11.40 -0.41
CA ASP A 22 4.88 10.45 -0.84
C ASP A 22 5.01 9.23 0.10
N TRP A 23 4.10 9.09 1.07
CA TRP A 23 4.11 7.97 2.01
C TRP A 23 3.86 6.63 1.31
N THR A 24 4.61 5.60 1.72
CA THR A 24 4.44 4.23 1.22
C THR A 24 4.50 3.17 2.32
N SER A 25 3.67 2.15 2.17
CA SER A 25 3.64 0.92 2.96
C SER A 25 4.68 -0.10 2.51
N ALA A 26 5.33 0.10 1.35
CA ALA A 26 6.29 -0.83 0.78
C ALA A 26 7.43 -1.16 1.74
N GLY A 27 7.97 -0.15 2.43
CA GLY A 27 9.03 -0.34 3.43
C GLY A 27 8.63 -1.32 4.54
N PHE A 28 7.41 -1.19 5.09
CA PHE A 28 6.90 -2.09 6.13
C PHE A 28 6.75 -3.54 5.65
N MET A 29 6.26 -3.71 4.43
CA MET A 29 6.05 -5.05 3.84
C MET A 29 7.37 -5.70 3.47
N GLN A 30 8.31 -4.93 2.93
CA GLN A 30 9.61 -5.40 2.48
C GLN A 30 10.46 -5.92 3.64
N ILE A 31 10.47 -5.20 4.76
CA ILE A 31 11.24 -5.59 5.96
C ILE A 31 10.49 -6.56 6.88
N ALA A 32 9.36 -7.13 6.44
CA ALA A 32 8.54 -7.99 7.27
C ALA A 32 9.31 -9.24 7.72
N LYS A 33 9.30 -9.51 9.03
CA LYS A 33 9.99 -10.63 9.67
C LYS A 33 9.01 -11.48 10.47
N GLY A 34 8.78 -12.70 10.01
CA GLY A 34 7.94 -13.66 10.69
C GLY A 34 7.39 -14.75 9.78
N PRO A 35 6.49 -15.60 10.29
CA PRO A 35 5.84 -16.65 9.49
C PRO A 35 4.96 -16.08 8.37
N LEU A 36 4.54 -14.81 8.47
CA LEU A 36 3.69 -14.14 7.49
C LEU A 36 4.48 -13.31 6.47
N THR A 37 5.82 -13.34 6.49
CA THR A 37 6.67 -12.62 5.50
C THR A 37 6.23 -12.87 4.05
N PRO A 38 5.93 -14.12 3.59
CA PRO A 38 5.48 -14.34 2.21
C PRO A 38 4.18 -13.60 1.87
N VAL A 39 3.28 -13.44 2.84
CA VAL A 39 2.00 -12.72 2.65
C VAL A 39 2.27 -11.23 2.48
N PHE A 40 3.14 -10.64 3.31
CA PHE A 40 3.48 -9.22 3.18
C PHE A 40 4.26 -8.93 1.89
N HIS A 41 5.22 -9.78 1.52
CA HIS A 41 5.95 -9.67 0.26
C HIS A 41 5.05 -9.82 -0.97
N TRP A 42 3.95 -10.57 -0.87
CA TRP A 42 2.98 -10.68 -1.96
C TRP A 42 2.32 -9.34 -2.30
N PHE A 43 2.11 -8.47 -1.32
CA PHE A 43 1.53 -7.14 -1.55
C PHE A 43 2.50 -6.13 -2.17
N LEU A 44 3.81 -6.42 -2.21
CA LEU A 44 4.76 -5.51 -2.87
C LEU A 44 4.40 -5.38 -4.35
N TYR A 45 4.18 -4.13 -4.78
CA TYR A 45 4.07 -3.78 -6.20
C TYR A 45 5.42 -4.06 -6.84
N ASP A 46 5.43 -5.08 -7.72
CA ASP A 46 6.61 -5.55 -8.44
C ASP A 46 7.88 -5.53 -7.55
N GLY A 47 7.80 -6.18 -6.38
CA GLY A 47 8.80 -6.08 -5.31
C GLY A 47 10.19 -6.64 -5.67
N GLN A 48 10.30 -7.39 -6.77
CA GLN A 48 11.57 -7.87 -7.32
C GLN A 48 11.94 -7.17 -8.64
N GLY A 49 11.17 -6.17 -9.06
CA GLY A 49 11.39 -5.45 -10.31
C GLY A 49 11.19 -6.27 -11.59
N ARG A 50 10.71 -7.52 -11.53
CA ARG A 50 10.65 -8.40 -12.70
C ARG A 50 9.77 -7.85 -13.83
N ALA A 51 8.71 -7.11 -13.50
CA ALA A 51 7.84 -6.53 -14.51
C ALA A 51 8.41 -5.22 -15.09
N ARG A 52 9.05 -4.39 -14.26
CA ARG A 52 9.63 -3.11 -14.70
C ARG A 52 11.01 -3.24 -15.34
N LEU A 53 11.78 -4.26 -14.95
CA LEU A 53 13.08 -4.61 -15.52
C LEU A 53 12.96 -5.60 -16.70
N ASP A 54 11.81 -5.59 -17.37
CA ASP A 54 11.57 -6.33 -18.61
C ASP A 54 11.52 -5.32 -19.77
N LYS A 55 12.63 -5.25 -20.51
CA LYS A 55 12.81 -4.29 -21.60
C LYS A 55 11.80 -4.58 -22.72
N GLU A 56 11.73 -5.83 -23.14
CA GLU A 56 10.89 -6.27 -24.25
C GLU A 56 9.41 -6.03 -23.95
N ALA A 57 8.93 -6.43 -22.76
CA ALA A 57 7.55 -6.18 -22.36
C ALA A 57 7.23 -4.68 -22.21
N THR A 58 8.21 -3.88 -21.76
CA THR A 58 8.04 -2.41 -21.70
C THR A 58 7.86 -1.81 -23.08
N LEU A 59 8.69 -2.19 -24.05
CA LEU A 59 8.60 -1.68 -25.42
C LEU A 59 7.27 -2.10 -26.08
N GLU A 60 6.83 -3.34 -25.88
CA GLU A 60 5.55 -3.83 -26.38
C GLU A 60 4.38 -3.01 -25.83
N GLU A 61 4.35 -2.74 -24.52
CA GLU A 61 3.28 -1.95 -23.92
C GLU A 61 3.33 -0.46 -24.32
N TRP A 62 4.53 0.09 -24.51
CA TRP A 62 4.70 1.47 -25.01
C TRP A 62 4.22 1.61 -26.45
N GLU A 63 4.56 0.66 -27.33
CA GLU A 63 4.07 0.62 -28.71
C GLU A 63 2.54 0.46 -28.76
N ALA A 64 1.99 -0.45 -27.95
CA ALA A 64 0.54 -0.60 -27.81
C ALA A 64 -0.12 0.68 -27.29
N TYR A 65 0.53 1.40 -26.37
CA TYR A 65 0.04 2.68 -25.86
C TYR A 65 0.07 3.78 -26.90
N LEU A 66 1.13 3.89 -27.71
CA LEU A 66 1.22 4.80 -28.84
C LEU A 66 0.00 4.64 -29.76
N GLN A 67 -0.31 3.40 -30.14
CA GLN A 67 -1.48 3.12 -30.98
C GLN A 67 -2.78 3.57 -30.30
N ARG A 68 -2.99 3.21 -29.03
CA ARG A 68 -4.21 3.58 -28.28
C ARG A 68 -4.36 5.10 -28.14
N VAL A 69 -3.28 5.84 -27.92
CA VAL A 69 -3.32 7.30 -27.75
C VAL A 69 -3.63 8.00 -29.08
N THR A 70 -3.03 7.53 -30.16
CA THR A 70 -3.25 8.01 -31.53
C THR A 70 -4.72 7.83 -31.92
N ASP A 71 -5.29 6.67 -31.63
CA ASP A 71 -6.70 6.37 -31.89
C ASP A 71 -7.65 7.17 -30.99
N HIS A 72 -7.32 7.26 -29.70
CA HIS A 72 -8.12 7.97 -28.69
C HIS A 72 -8.29 9.44 -29.02
N TYR A 73 -7.20 10.12 -29.38
CA TYR A 73 -7.24 11.55 -29.76
C TYR A 73 -7.53 11.78 -31.24
N ARG A 74 -7.37 10.77 -32.10
CA ARG A 74 -7.39 10.89 -33.58
C ARG A 74 -6.37 11.92 -34.03
N PHE A 75 -5.10 11.62 -33.77
CA PHE A 75 -4.01 12.49 -34.17
C PHE A 75 -4.02 12.74 -35.68
N ASP A 76 -3.70 13.98 -36.05
CA ASP A 76 -3.36 14.32 -37.42
C ASP A 76 -1.96 13.81 -37.79
N GLU A 77 -1.55 14.00 -39.05
CA GLU A 77 -0.26 13.54 -39.56
C GLU A 77 0.93 14.12 -38.78
N GLN A 78 0.87 15.40 -38.39
CA GLN A 78 1.96 16.03 -37.63
C GLN A 78 2.02 15.55 -36.19
N GLN A 79 0.87 15.34 -35.56
CA GLN A 79 0.78 14.78 -34.22
C GLN A 79 1.27 13.33 -34.20
N ALA A 80 0.89 12.52 -35.19
CA ALA A 80 1.34 11.13 -35.33
C ALA A 80 2.86 11.05 -35.52
N GLU A 81 3.44 11.87 -36.41
CA GLU A 81 4.89 11.92 -36.62
C GLU A 81 5.64 12.31 -35.33
N ARG A 82 5.13 13.30 -34.58
CA ARG A 82 5.72 13.68 -33.29
C ARG A 82 5.59 12.58 -32.24
N ALA A 83 4.48 11.85 -32.23
CA ALA A 83 4.25 10.75 -31.31
C ALA A 83 5.25 9.61 -31.56
N GLU A 84 5.53 9.28 -32.83
CA GLU A 84 6.57 8.31 -33.23
C GLU A 84 7.97 8.79 -32.83
N GLN A 85 8.31 10.07 -33.03
CA GLN A 85 9.59 10.63 -32.59
C GLN A 85 9.77 10.54 -31.07
N ILE A 86 8.72 10.78 -30.29
CA ILE A 86 8.73 10.61 -28.83
C ILE A 86 8.96 9.14 -28.47
N PHE A 87 8.28 8.20 -29.15
CA PHE A 87 8.46 6.77 -28.93
C PHE A 87 9.90 6.32 -29.20
N GLU A 88 10.47 6.65 -30.37
CA GLU A 88 11.84 6.26 -30.70
C GLU A 88 12.85 6.87 -29.71
N SER A 89 12.67 8.14 -29.34
CA SER A 89 13.54 8.78 -28.33
C SER A 89 13.46 8.09 -26.96
N ARG A 90 12.26 7.68 -26.52
CA ARG A 90 12.07 6.97 -25.25
C ARG A 90 12.61 5.54 -25.31
N LYS A 91 12.44 4.85 -26.45
CA LYS A 91 13.01 3.53 -26.72
C LYS A 91 14.53 3.56 -26.63
N GLU A 92 15.19 4.52 -27.29
CA GLU A 92 16.65 4.68 -27.21
C GLU A 92 17.11 4.92 -25.76
N GLN A 93 16.38 5.71 -24.98
CA GLN A 93 16.68 5.94 -23.56
C GLN A 93 16.55 4.65 -22.72
N LEU A 94 15.53 3.85 -22.98
CA LEU A 94 15.31 2.58 -22.30
C LEU A 94 16.39 1.56 -22.68
N GLU A 95 16.70 1.43 -23.97
CA GLU A 95 17.77 0.56 -24.48
C GLU A 95 19.11 0.94 -23.85
N TRP A 96 19.46 2.22 -23.86
CA TRP A 96 20.68 2.72 -23.22
C TRP A 96 20.71 2.42 -21.72
N PHE A 97 19.59 2.58 -21.01
CA PHE A 97 19.49 2.23 -19.59
C PHE A 97 19.82 0.76 -19.35
N PHE A 98 19.24 -0.15 -20.14
CA PHE A 98 19.52 -1.57 -20.00
C PHE A 98 20.95 -1.93 -20.42
N ASP A 99 21.49 -1.32 -21.47
CA ASP A 99 22.86 -1.57 -21.92
C ASP A 99 23.90 -1.15 -20.85
N VAL A 100 23.67 -0.03 -20.17
CA VAL A 100 24.55 0.46 -19.10
C VAL A 100 24.45 -0.35 -17.82
N ASN A 101 23.26 -0.89 -17.49
CA ASN A 101 23.00 -1.59 -16.23
C ASN A 101 22.90 -3.11 -16.38
N GLN A 102 23.20 -3.68 -17.55
CA GLN A 102 22.89 -5.07 -17.89
C GLN A 102 23.53 -6.06 -16.91
N ASP A 103 24.81 -5.84 -16.58
CA ASP A 103 25.56 -6.76 -15.74
C ASP A 103 25.12 -6.66 -14.27
N GLU A 104 24.81 -5.47 -13.78
CA GLU A 104 24.28 -5.26 -12.43
C GLU A 104 22.87 -5.83 -12.28
N ILE A 105 21.99 -5.65 -13.27
CA ILE A 105 20.64 -6.23 -13.28
C ILE A 105 20.73 -7.76 -13.29
N ARG A 106 21.64 -8.35 -14.09
CA ARG A 106 21.88 -9.80 -14.07
C ARG A 106 22.34 -10.27 -12.70
N GLN A 107 23.36 -9.63 -12.13
CA GLN A 107 23.88 -9.96 -10.80
C GLN A 107 22.83 -9.81 -9.70
N TYR A 108 21.92 -8.84 -9.85
CA TYR A 108 20.79 -8.66 -8.95
C TYR A 108 19.85 -9.88 -8.98
N PHE A 109 19.43 -10.34 -10.17
CA PHE A 109 18.56 -11.51 -10.30
C PHE A 109 19.25 -12.79 -9.82
N ASP A 110 20.52 -12.99 -10.16
CA ASP A 110 21.33 -14.11 -9.64
C ASP A 110 21.44 -14.04 -8.09
N GLY A 111 21.51 -12.82 -7.54
CA GLY A 111 21.49 -12.55 -6.10
C GLY A 111 20.18 -12.95 -5.44
N LEU A 112 19.03 -12.66 -6.06
CA LEU A 112 17.71 -13.07 -5.56
C LEU A 112 17.59 -14.60 -5.51
N ASP A 113 18.05 -15.29 -6.55
CA ASP A 113 18.00 -16.75 -6.61
C ASP A 113 18.90 -17.38 -5.53
N ARG A 114 20.09 -16.81 -5.31
CA ARG A 114 21.00 -17.21 -4.23
C ARG A 114 20.38 -17.01 -2.84
N VAL A 115 19.71 -15.88 -2.60
CA VAL A 115 19.01 -15.62 -1.34
C VAL A 115 17.86 -16.62 -1.13
N ALA A 116 17.10 -16.90 -2.19
CA ALA A 116 16.02 -17.88 -2.16
C ALA A 116 16.55 -19.29 -1.79
N MET A 117 17.71 -19.68 -2.31
CA MET A 117 18.38 -20.92 -1.92
C MET A 117 18.81 -20.91 -0.44
N TYR A 118 19.46 -19.84 0.03
CA TYR A 118 19.90 -19.75 1.44
C TYR A 118 18.75 -19.84 2.45
N ARG A 119 17.56 -19.32 2.10
CA ARG A 119 16.37 -19.44 2.96
C ARG A 119 15.86 -20.88 3.09
N GLN A 120 16.15 -21.75 2.12
CA GLN A 120 15.76 -23.16 2.15
C GLN A 120 16.75 -24.02 2.97
N GLU A 121 17.97 -23.53 3.21
CA GLU A 121 18.97 -24.22 4.02
C GLU A 121 18.63 -24.13 5.52
N ARG A 122 18.05 -25.20 6.07
CA ARG A 122 17.64 -25.29 7.50
C ARG A 122 18.71 -24.80 8.49
N GLY A 123 19.97 -25.18 8.27
CA GLY A 123 21.08 -24.78 9.14
C GLY A 123 21.37 -23.27 9.16
N ARG A 124 21.08 -22.54 8.07
CA ARG A 124 21.27 -21.07 8.02
C ARG A 124 20.14 -20.31 8.73
N ALA A 125 18.92 -20.83 8.66
CA ALA A 125 17.76 -20.22 9.31
C ALA A 125 17.84 -20.25 10.86
N GLU A 126 18.59 -21.21 11.42
CA GLU A 126 18.75 -21.37 12.86
C GLU A 126 19.88 -20.52 13.46
N VAL A 127 20.88 -20.14 12.64
CA VAL A 127 22.06 -19.39 13.11
C VAL A 127 21.83 -17.88 12.99
N PRO A 128 21.86 -17.11 14.09
CA PRO A 128 21.59 -15.66 14.06
C PRO A 128 22.47 -14.88 13.08
N SER A 129 23.78 -15.09 13.10
CA SER A 129 24.72 -14.37 12.23
C SER A 129 24.50 -14.66 10.74
N LEU A 130 24.09 -15.87 10.37
CA LEU A 130 23.83 -16.24 8.97
C LEU A 130 22.51 -15.64 8.47
N ARG A 131 21.49 -15.52 9.34
CA ARG A 131 20.27 -14.78 9.02
C ARG A 131 20.54 -13.29 8.82
N ASP A 132 21.32 -12.70 9.71
CA ASP A 132 21.65 -11.27 9.60
C ASP A 132 22.43 -10.99 8.31
N GLN A 133 23.33 -11.89 7.90
CA GLN A 133 23.99 -11.82 6.59
C GLN A 133 23.01 -11.88 5.42
N ILE A 134 22.02 -12.78 5.45
CA ILE A 134 20.99 -12.84 4.40
C ILE A 134 20.20 -11.53 4.34
N ALA A 135 19.81 -10.99 5.49
CA ALA A 135 19.08 -9.72 5.56
C ALA A 135 19.92 -8.54 5.01
N THR A 136 21.22 -8.51 5.28
CA THR A 136 22.13 -7.51 4.71
C THR A 136 22.22 -7.62 3.19
N ILE A 137 22.39 -8.84 2.65
CA ILE A 137 22.43 -9.07 1.21
C ILE A 137 21.12 -8.61 0.56
N GLU A 138 19.98 -8.91 1.17
CA GLU A 138 18.68 -8.44 0.67
C GLU A 138 18.59 -6.92 0.66
N ALA A 139 18.99 -6.25 1.75
CA ALA A 139 18.98 -4.79 1.82
C ALA A 139 19.84 -4.15 0.72
N GLU A 140 21.02 -4.71 0.44
CA GLU A 140 21.89 -4.24 -0.66
C GLU A 140 21.23 -4.45 -2.04
N LEU A 141 20.66 -5.63 -2.29
CA LEU A 141 19.96 -5.92 -3.56
C LEU A 141 18.80 -4.95 -3.80
N TYR A 142 18.02 -4.66 -2.76
CA TYR A 142 16.89 -3.76 -2.87
C TYR A 142 17.27 -2.28 -2.98
N GLY A 143 18.43 -1.87 -2.45
CA GLY A 143 18.96 -0.53 -2.62
C GLY A 143 19.12 -0.19 -4.11
N ASN A 144 19.87 -1.03 -4.83
CA ASN A 144 20.10 -0.86 -6.27
C ASN A 144 18.79 -0.94 -7.08
N LEU A 145 17.88 -1.83 -6.67
CA LEU A 145 16.58 -1.98 -7.32
C LEU A 145 15.79 -0.67 -7.33
N ASN A 146 15.71 0.03 -6.19
CA ASN A 146 14.89 1.24 -6.08
C ASN A 146 15.32 2.33 -7.06
N ASP A 147 16.62 2.52 -7.27
CA ASP A 147 17.17 3.54 -8.17
C ASP A 147 16.83 3.24 -9.64
N TRP A 148 16.94 1.96 -10.04
CA TRP A 148 16.53 1.50 -11.36
C TRP A 148 15.03 1.67 -11.60
N LEU A 149 14.23 1.22 -10.64
CA LEU A 149 12.77 1.31 -10.75
C LEU A 149 12.28 2.75 -10.78
N TRP A 150 12.90 3.65 -10.03
CA TRP A 150 12.59 5.08 -10.08
C TRP A 150 12.89 5.67 -11.48
N THR A 151 14.02 5.29 -12.07
CA THR A 151 14.39 5.73 -13.44
C THR A 151 13.37 5.24 -14.46
N ILE A 152 12.97 3.97 -14.38
CA ILE A 152 11.95 3.38 -15.26
C ILE A 152 10.59 4.04 -15.03
N ASP A 153 10.13 4.20 -13.79
CA ASP A 153 8.85 4.82 -13.46
C ASP A 153 8.77 6.27 -14.00
N ASN A 154 9.89 7.00 -14.02
CA ASN A 154 9.99 8.32 -14.65
C ASN A 154 9.90 8.27 -16.18
N MET A 155 10.52 7.29 -16.83
CA MET A 155 10.38 7.09 -18.27
C MET A 155 8.92 6.80 -18.65
N TRP A 156 8.25 5.91 -17.92
CA TRP A 156 6.82 5.62 -18.09
C TRP A 156 5.94 6.86 -17.89
N SER A 157 6.17 7.60 -16.80
CA SER A 157 5.37 8.79 -16.46
C SER A 157 5.58 9.95 -17.43
N SER A 158 6.80 10.13 -17.94
CA SER A 158 7.11 11.13 -18.96
C SER A 158 6.52 10.74 -20.31
N TYR A 159 6.62 9.47 -20.71
CA TYR A 159 6.03 8.97 -21.94
C TYR A 159 4.51 9.14 -21.98
N GLU A 160 3.79 8.77 -20.90
CA GLU A 160 2.35 9.05 -20.76
C GLU A 160 2.07 10.55 -20.95
N ARG A 161 2.82 11.41 -20.23
CA ARG A 161 2.59 12.86 -20.23
C ARG A 161 2.83 13.47 -21.60
N ASP A 162 3.94 13.14 -22.24
CA ASP A 162 4.37 13.77 -23.49
C ASP A 162 3.43 13.40 -24.63
N LEU A 163 2.99 12.15 -24.70
CA LEU A 163 2.00 11.71 -25.68
C LEU A 163 0.62 12.34 -25.45
N ASN A 164 0.14 12.42 -24.20
CA ASN A 164 -1.12 13.12 -23.92
C ASN A 164 -1.04 14.63 -24.21
N ALA A 165 0.14 15.23 -24.08
CA ALA A 165 0.35 16.66 -24.32
C ALA A 165 0.31 17.05 -25.82
N LEU A 166 0.39 16.08 -26.73
CA LEU A 166 0.22 16.33 -28.17
C LEU A 166 -1.21 16.68 -28.55
N ALA A 167 -2.19 16.32 -27.71
CA ALA A 167 -3.60 16.60 -27.96
C ALA A 167 -3.89 18.11 -27.91
N ASP A 168 -4.64 18.60 -28.90
CA ASP A 168 -5.15 19.97 -28.90
C ASP A 168 -6.28 20.17 -27.87
N ALA A 169 -6.78 21.41 -27.74
CA ALA A 169 -7.79 21.77 -26.75
C ALA A 169 -9.13 21.02 -26.93
N ASP A 170 -9.49 20.61 -28.15
CA ASP A 170 -10.73 19.88 -28.43
C ASP A 170 -10.54 18.37 -28.26
N GLN A 171 -9.39 17.83 -28.68
CA GLN A 171 -8.98 16.44 -28.45
C GLN A 171 -8.84 16.14 -26.95
N ALA A 172 -8.25 17.06 -26.17
CA ALA A 172 -8.07 16.92 -24.72
C ALA A 172 -9.40 16.78 -23.94
N ARG A 173 -10.53 17.22 -24.51
CA ARG A 173 -11.87 17.04 -23.91
C ARG A 173 -12.28 15.57 -23.80
N ARG A 174 -11.62 14.66 -24.54
CA ARG A 174 -11.83 13.21 -24.44
C ARG A 174 -11.26 12.61 -23.16
N GLY A 175 -10.52 13.41 -22.39
CA GLY A 175 -9.87 12.99 -21.15
C GLY A 175 -8.52 12.33 -21.41
N GLN A 176 -7.63 12.42 -20.43
CA GLN A 176 -6.30 11.82 -20.49
C GLN A 176 -6.38 10.30 -20.52
N LEU A 177 -5.66 9.69 -21.46
CA LEU A 177 -5.51 8.24 -21.52
C LEU A 177 -4.35 7.82 -20.61
N LYS A 178 -4.62 6.92 -19.67
CA LYS A 178 -3.61 6.43 -18.72
C LYS A 178 -2.81 5.26 -19.29
N LEU A 179 -1.50 5.28 -19.06
CA LEU A 179 -0.60 4.18 -19.34
C LEU A 179 -0.60 3.25 -18.12
N PRO A 180 -1.05 1.98 -18.26
CA PRO A 180 -1.10 1.05 -17.13
C PRO A 180 0.32 0.72 -16.66
N ALA A 181 0.61 0.87 -15.35
CA ALA A 181 1.94 0.53 -14.86
C ALA A 181 2.14 -1.01 -14.84
N PRO A 182 3.33 -1.49 -15.23
CA PRO A 182 3.59 -2.92 -15.38
C PRO A 182 3.59 -3.64 -14.02
N GLY A 183 3.08 -4.87 -13.97
CA GLY A 183 3.14 -5.71 -12.77
C GLY A 183 2.18 -5.30 -11.63
N GLN A 184 1.22 -4.40 -11.89
CA GLN A 184 0.20 -4.04 -10.89
C GLN A 184 -0.70 -5.23 -10.54
N LYS A 185 -1.00 -5.37 -9.25
CA LYS A 185 -1.93 -6.38 -8.75
C LYS A 185 -3.26 -5.73 -8.37
N ILE A 186 -4.28 -6.56 -8.14
CA ILE A 186 -5.57 -6.09 -7.60
C ILE A 186 -5.39 -5.45 -6.21
N LEU A 187 -4.42 -5.92 -5.44
CA LEU A 187 -4.10 -5.37 -4.14
C LEU A 187 -2.58 -5.41 -3.98
N ASP A 188 -1.95 -4.26 -4.13
CA ASP A 188 -0.52 -4.05 -3.95
C ASP A 188 -0.25 -2.78 -3.12
N THR A 189 1.03 -2.49 -2.86
CA THR A 189 1.46 -1.30 -2.13
C THR A 189 0.90 -0.02 -2.73
N LYS A 190 0.86 0.15 -4.07
CA LYS A 190 0.28 1.36 -4.68
C LYS A 190 -1.17 1.59 -4.26
N ARG A 191 -1.99 0.54 -4.17
CA ARG A 191 -3.39 0.67 -3.69
C ARG A 191 -3.47 0.82 -2.18
N ILE A 192 -2.64 0.09 -1.45
CA ILE A 192 -2.59 0.14 0.02
C ILE A 192 -2.15 1.53 0.50
N ASP A 193 -1.22 2.17 -0.22
CA ASP A 193 -0.70 3.51 0.05
C ASP A 193 -1.77 4.59 -0.08
N VAL A 194 -2.76 4.37 -0.95
CA VAL A 194 -3.95 5.22 -1.02
C VAL A 194 -4.91 4.89 0.11
N ILE A 195 -5.15 3.62 0.44
CA ILE A 195 -6.18 3.21 1.41
C ILE A 195 -5.82 3.60 2.85
N ILE A 196 -4.58 3.33 3.28
CA ILE A 196 -4.19 3.46 4.70
C ILE A 196 -4.35 4.88 5.24
N PRO A 197 -3.89 5.95 4.56
CA PRO A 197 -4.03 7.31 5.09
C PRO A 197 -5.50 7.71 5.32
N TYR A 198 -6.39 7.41 4.38
CA TYR A 198 -7.82 7.68 4.55
C TYR A 198 -8.45 6.80 5.62
N PHE A 199 -8.05 5.54 5.71
CA PHE A 199 -8.49 4.65 6.78
C PHE A 199 -8.15 5.24 8.16
N ASP A 200 -6.89 5.66 8.37
CA ASP A 200 -6.40 6.25 9.61
C ASP A 200 -7.19 7.53 9.98
N VAL A 201 -7.40 8.44 9.02
CA VAL A 201 -8.18 9.66 9.22
C VAL A 201 -9.63 9.35 9.60
N ILE A 202 -10.30 8.45 8.87
CA ILE A 202 -11.72 8.13 9.07
C ILE A 202 -11.91 7.43 10.42
N VAL A 203 -11.10 6.42 10.73
CA VAL A 203 -11.15 5.70 12.00
C VAL A 203 -10.85 6.63 13.16
N GLY A 204 -9.81 7.48 13.02
CA GLY A 204 -9.46 8.48 14.02
C GLY A 204 -10.59 9.47 14.29
N ALA A 205 -11.19 10.04 13.24
CA ALA A 205 -12.32 10.96 13.36
C ALA A 205 -13.53 10.31 14.03
N PHE A 206 -13.86 9.07 13.65
CA PHE A 206 -14.97 8.32 14.25
C PHE A 206 -14.73 8.04 15.73
N LEU A 207 -13.50 7.70 16.14
CA LEU A 207 -13.14 7.54 17.54
C LEU A 207 -13.21 8.87 18.31
N ILE A 208 -12.73 9.98 17.75
CA ILE A 208 -12.82 11.30 18.41
C ILE A 208 -14.29 11.67 18.68
N LEU A 209 -15.12 11.62 17.63
CA LEU A 209 -16.54 11.94 17.68
C LEU A 209 -17.35 10.91 18.50
N GLY A 210 -16.83 9.70 18.66
CA GLY A 210 -17.52 8.58 19.28
C GLY A 210 -18.67 8.05 18.42
N LEU A 211 -18.45 8.00 17.09
CA LEU A 211 -19.36 7.46 16.08
C LEU A 211 -18.88 6.07 15.64
N PHE A 212 -19.76 5.07 15.64
CA PHE A 212 -19.45 3.67 15.39
C PHE A 212 -18.27 3.13 16.21
N THR A 213 -18.12 3.59 17.45
CA THR A 213 -16.90 3.44 18.27
C THR A 213 -16.44 1.99 18.37
N ARG A 214 -17.37 1.03 18.50
CA ARG A 214 -17.02 -0.39 18.58
C ARG A 214 -16.40 -0.91 17.28
N ILE A 215 -16.98 -0.55 16.14
CA ILE A 215 -16.50 -0.98 14.83
C ILE A 215 -15.18 -0.29 14.52
N SER A 216 -15.09 1.02 14.75
CA SER A 216 -13.85 1.79 14.56
C SER A 216 -12.71 1.29 15.44
N ALA A 217 -12.98 0.95 16.70
CA ALA A 217 -11.97 0.41 17.60
C ALA A 217 -11.53 -1.01 17.20
N LEU A 218 -12.44 -1.87 16.71
CA LEU A 218 -12.07 -3.17 16.17
C LEU A 218 -11.27 -3.05 14.87
N ALA A 219 -11.61 -2.10 14.00
CA ALA A 219 -10.87 -1.82 12.79
C ALA A 219 -9.45 -1.33 13.10
N ALA A 220 -9.32 -0.36 14.02
CA ALA A 220 -8.02 0.12 14.52
C ALA A 220 -7.18 -1.02 15.12
N ALA A 221 -7.79 -1.87 15.97
CA ALA A 221 -7.11 -3.03 16.54
C ALA A 221 -6.65 -4.03 15.46
N GLY A 222 -7.48 -4.32 14.46
CA GLY A 222 -7.14 -5.20 13.35
C GLY A 222 -5.99 -4.65 12.50
N PHE A 223 -5.98 -3.35 12.24
CA PHE A 223 -4.89 -2.68 11.54
C PHE A 223 -3.58 -2.74 12.33
N LEU A 224 -3.60 -2.42 13.62
CA LEU A 224 -2.42 -2.55 14.48
C LEU A 224 -1.94 -3.99 14.60
N ALA A 225 -2.86 -4.97 14.62
CA ALA A 225 -2.51 -6.38 14.57
C ALA A 225 -1.77 -6.73 13.28
N ALA A 226 -2.17 -6.17 12.13
CA ALA A 226 -1.46 -6.34 10.88
C ALA A 226 -0.05 -5.72 10.93
N ILE A 227 0.10 -4.53 11.53
CA ILE A 227 1.42 -3.91 11.74
C ILE A 227 2.29 -4.78 12.65
N VAL A 228 1.76 -5.27 13.78
CA VAL A 228 2.48 -6.18 14.68
C VAL A 228 2.85 -7.48 13.96
N ALA A 229 1.98 -7.99 13.09
CA ALA A 229 2.25 -9.18 12.31
C ALA A 229 3.39 -8.98 11.29
N THR A 230 3.68 -7.76 10.83
CA THR A 230 4.87 -7.50 10.00
C THR A 230 6.17 -7.75 10.75
N GLN A 231 6.19 -7.58 12.08
CA GLN A 231 7.34 -7.80 12.95
C GLN A 231 6.94 -8.76 14.07
N TRP A 232 6.84 -10.04 13.70
CA TRP A 232 6.20 -11.05 14.54
C TRP A 232 6.84 -11.12 15.93
N PRO A 233 6.05 -11.00 17.03
CA PRO A 233 6.61 -10.96 18.38
C PRO A 233 7.48 -12.18 18.70
N GLY A 234 8.70 -11.93 19.17
CA GLY A 234 9.66 -12.97 19.51
C GLY A 234 10.33 -13.64 18.30
N TYR A 235 10.02 -13.21 17.06
CA TYR A 235 10.72 -13.69 15.88
C TYR A 235 12.12 -13.08 15.79
N PRO A 236 13.17 -13.87 15.50
CA PRO A 236 14.52 -13.35 15.47
C PRO A 236 14.72 -12.20 14.47
N GLY A 237 15.33 -11.11 14.96
CA GLY A 237 15.59 -9.91 14.17
C GLY A 237 14.38 -9.01 13.92
N ALA A 238 13.18 -9.39 14.36
CA ALA A 238 11.99 -8.53 14.30
C ALA A 238 12.18 -7.30 15.20
N ALA A 239 11.73 -6.14 14.72
CA ALA A 239 11.72 -4.92 15.52
C ALA A 239 10.70 -5.02 16.67
N GLU A 240 10.95 -4.29 17.76
CA GLU A 240 10.02 -4.22 18.87
C GLU A 240 8.75 -3.43 18.47
N THR A 241 7.58 -4.06 18.66
CA THR A 241 6.27 -3.47 18.33
C THR A 241 5.42 -3.22 19.58
N ILE A 242 6.06 -3.01 20.73
CA ILE A 242 5.36 -2.94 22.02
C ILE A 242 4.34 -1.80 22.08
N TYR A 243 4.62 -0.65 21.47
CA TYR A 243 3.69 0.48 21.42
C TYR A 243 2.43 0.13 20.62
N GLN A 244 2.59 -0.51 19.46
CA GLN A 244 1.48 -0.96 18.62
C GLN A 244 0.65 -2.04 19.33
N GLN A 245 1.28 -2.95 20.07
CA GLN A 245 0.58 -3.95 20.87
C GLN A 245 -0.24 -3.30 21.99
N ILE A 246 0.33 -2.36 22.75
CA ILE A 246 -0.38 -1.65 23.82
C ILE A 246 -1.58 -0.89 23.25
N GLU A 247 -1.40 -0.17 22.15
CA GLU A 247 -2.48 0.58 21.51
C GLU A 247 -3.57 -0.35 20.93
N MET A 248 -3.17 -1.49 20.35
CA MET A 248 -4.10 -2.52 19.88
C MET A 248 -4.97 -3.05 21.01
N PHE A 249 -4.37 -3.42 22.15
CA PHE A 249 -5.14 -3.87 23.32
C PHE A 249 -6.01 -2.76 23.90
N ALA A 250 -5.54 -1.51 23.89
CA ALA A 250 -6.35 -0.36 24.29
C ALA A 250 -7.57 -0.17 23.37
N CYS A 251 -7.42 -0.39 22.06
CA CYS A 251 -8.53 -0.42 21.11
C CYS A 251 -9.51 -1.56 21.42
N LEU A 252 -9.04 -2.76 21.74
CA LEU A 252 -9.90 -3.87 22.15
C LEU A 252 -10.69 -3.58 23.43
N VAL A 253 -10.07 -2.89 24.41
CA VAL A 253 -10.75 -2.40 25.61
C VAL A 253 -11.84 -1.38 25.25
N LEU A 254 -11.57 -0.45 24.33
CA LEU A 254 -12.58 0.50 23.85
C LEU A 254 -13.76 -0.19 23.15
N ALA A 255 -13.48 -1.20 22.33
CA ALA A 255 -14.50 -1.99 21.66
C ALA A 255 -15.39 -2.74 22.67
N ALA A 256 -14.79 -3.38 23.67
CA ALA A 256 -15.49 -4.13 24.71
C ALA A 256 -16.34 -3.23 25.62
N THR A 257 -15.78 -2.11 26.07
CA THR A 257 -16.45 -1.19 27.01
C THR A 257 -17.58 -0.39 26.35
N GLY A 258 -17.58 -0.25 25.02
CA GLY A 258 -18.60 0.53 24.32
C GLY A 258 -18.55 2.02 24.68
N ALA A 259 -17.33 2.57 24.81
CA ALA A 259 -17.08 3.95 25.24
C ALA A 259 -17.80 5.03 24.42
N GLY A 260 -18.27 4.72 23.20
CA GLY A 260 -19.08 5.62 22.39
C GLY A 260 -20.42 6.03 23.04
N ARG A 261 -20.98 5.18 23.91
CA ARG A 261 -22.23 5.49 24.64
C ARG A 261 -22.04 6.56 25.72
N PHE A 262 -20.79 6.84 26.10
CA PHE A 262 -20.43 7.84 27.11
C PHE A 262 -19.76 9.03 26.41
N ALA A 263 -20.46 10.16 26.33
CA ALA A 263 -19.97 11.38 25.67
C ALA A 263 -19.49 11.14 24.23
N GLY A 264 -20.29 10.43 23.42
CA GLY A 264 -20.05 10.16 22.00
C GLY A 264 -21.35 10.11 21.21
N LEU A 265 -21.25 10.24 19.88
CA LEU A 265 -22.42 10.25 18.99
C LEU A 265 -23.19 8.93 18.95
N ASP A 266 -22.56 7.81 19.31
CA ASP A 266 -23.21 6.50 19.47
C ASP A 266 -24.35 6.53 20.49
N TYR A 267 -24.32 7.45 21.47
CA TYR A 267 -25.44 7.66 22.39
C TYR A 267 -26.71 8.08 21.64
N PHE A 268 -26.60 9.05 20.72
CA PHE A 268 -27.74 9.55 19.95
C PHE A 268 -28.25 8.53 18.94
N LEU A 269 -27.35 7.77 18.29
CA LEU A 269 -27.73 6.65 17.42
C LEU A 269 -28.49 5.58 18.20
N GLY A 270 -28.05 5.24 19.41
CA GLY A 270 -28.77 4.31 20.28
C GLY A 270 -30.17 4.81 20.67
N LEU A 271 -30.33 6.12 20.89
CA LEU A 271 -31.62 6.74 21.18
C LEU A 271 -32.56 6.73 19.96
N LEU A 272 -32.05 7.06 18.78
CA LEU A 272 -32.79 7.01 17.52
C LEU A 272 -33.20 5.57 17.18
N TRP A 273 -32.29 4.60 17.33
CA TRP A 273 -32.59 3.18 17.10
C TRP A 273 -33.70 2.67 18.02
N ARG A 274 -33.69 3.06 19.31
CA ARG A 274 -34.78 2.74 20.26
C ARG A 274 -36.12 3.40 19.89
N ARG A 275 -36.08 4.57 19.25
CA ARG A 275 -37.28 5.30 18.80
C ARG A 275 -37.90 4.69 17.54
N TYR A 276 -37.09 4.15 16.63
CA TYR A 276 -37.55 3.55 15.38
C TYR A 276 -37.70 2.02 15.42
N CYS A 277 -37.24 1.35 16.47
CA CYS A 277 -37.38 -0.10 16.66
C CYS A 277 -38.04 -0.43 18.03
N PRO A 278 -39.38 -0.31 18.16
CA PRO A 278 -40.09 -0.59 19.42
C PRO A 278 -40.50 -2.06 19.54
N LEU A 279 -39.55 -3.01 19.49
CA LEU A 279 -39.81 -4.43 19.77
C LEU A 279 -38.53 -4.98 20.43
N ILE A 280 -38.47 -5.22 21.74
CA ILE A 280 -39.12 -6.33 22.45
C ILE A 280 -39.46 -5.87 23.87
N THR A 281 -40.74 -5.98 24.23
CA THR A 281 -41.27 -5.82 25.58
C THR A 281 -40.65 -6.81 26.56
N CYS A 282 -40.09 -6.34 27.68
CA CYS A 282 -39.79 -7.17 28.84
C CYS A 282 -40.93 -6.99 29.86
N PRO A 283 -41.71 -8.03 30.22
CA PRO A 283 -42.78 -7.86 31.18
C PRO A 283 -42.18 -7.75 32.59
N LEU A 284 -42.46 -6.64 33.25
CA LEU A 284 -42.25 -6.45 34.68
C LEU A 284 -42.88 -7.63 35.43
N LYS A 285 -42.04 -8.40 36.12
CA LYS A 285 -42.44 -9.46 37.04
C LYS A 285 -43.29 -8.82 38.14
N LYS A 286 -44.61 -8.98 38.06
CA LYS A 286 -45.56 -8.58 39.12
C LYS A 286 -45.15 -9.26 40.41
N GLU A 287 -44.99 -8.46 41.46
CA GLU A 287 -45.01 -8.89 42.85
C GLU A 287 -46.20 -9.83 43.08
N LYS A 288 -45.95 -11.00 43.67
CA LYS A 288 -46.98 -11.74 44.41
C LYS A 288 -46.72 -11.51 45.89
N LYS A 289 -47.43 -10.53 46.45
CA LYS A 289 -47.84 -10.54 47.85
C LYS A 289 -49.03 -11.48 47.97
N SER A 290 -48.83 -12.61 48.66
CA SER A 290 -49.71 -13.22 49.67
C SER A 290 -49.29 -14.66 49.88
#